data_AF-A0AAW0J8N9-F1
#
_entry.id   AF-A0AAW0J8N9-F1
#
_cell.length_a   1.000
_cell.length_b   1.000
_cell.length_c   1.000
_cell.angle_alpha   90.00
_cell.angle_beta   90.00
_cell.angle_gamma   90.00
#
_symmetry.space_group_name_H-M   'P 1'
#
loop_
_entity.id
_entity.type
_entity.pdbx_description
1 polymer ?
#
loop_
_entity_poly.entity_id
_entity_poly.type
_entity_poly.pdbx_seq_one_letter_code
_entity_poly.pdbx_strand_id
1 'polypeptide(L)'
;MDDPVLDAICERLRQKIYIKGSKILYHGGLVEKMVFIVRGKAESKGEDGILVPLSEGDVCGEELLTWCLEHSSVSKEAFSLRAADIEEVTSLFKRFLRKPRVQGAIRYESPYWRSLAASRIQVAWRYRKKRLNRADTSQSNNSSR
;
A
#
# COMPACT_ATOMS: atom_id res chain seq x y z
N MET A 1 25.55 4.11 6.97
CA MET A 1 24.39 3.21 6.80
C MET A 1 24.77 1.92 7.51
N ASP A 2 23.89 1.32 8.29
CA ASP A 2 24.23 0.16 9.10
C ASP A 2 24.46 -1.08 8.21
N ASP A 3 25.38 -1.94 8.62
CA ASP A 3 25.81 -3.13 7.84
C ASP A 3 24.63 -4.01 7.37
N PRO A 4 23.59 -4.30 8.18
CA PRO A 4 22.46 -5.13 7.72
C PRO A 4 21.63 -4.50 6.59
N VAL A 5 21.56 -3.17 6.55
CA VAL A 5 20.82 -2.46 5.49
C VAL A 5 21.62 -2.51 4.19
N LEU A 6 22.93 -2.32 4.28
CA LEU A 6 23.84 -2.45 3.13
C LEU A 6 23.82 -3.88 2.58
N ASP A 7 23.88 -4.89 3.44
CA ASP A 7 23.80 -6.29 3.04
C ASP A 7 22.48 -6.58 2.29
N ALA A 8 21.35 -6.15 2.85
CA ALA A 8 20.04 -6.34 2.22
C ALA A 8 19.92 -5.64 0.85
N ILE A 9 20.54 -4.47 0.69
CA ILE A 9 20.60 -3.78 -0.61
C ILE A 9 21.48 -4.57 -1.57
N CYS A 10 22.69 -4.93 -1.14
CA CYS A 10 23.68 -5.67 -1.94
C CYS A 10 23.13 -7.00 -2.48
N GLU A 11 22.38 -7.76 -1.68
CA GLU A 11 21.72 -9.00 -2.09
C GLU A 11 20.73 -8.82 -3.26
N ARG A 12 20.16 -7.61 -3.42
CA ARG A 12 19.11 -7.29 -4.39
C ARG A 12 19.64 -6.57 -5.63
N LEU A 13 20.89 -6.10 -5.60
CA LEU A 13 21.51 -5.43 -6.74
C LEU A 13 21.66 -6.40 -7.92
N ARG A 14 21.34 -5.91 -9.12
CA ARG A 14 21.55 -6.62 -10.38
C ARG A 14 22.48 -5.80 -11.26
N GLN A 15 23.61 -6.39 -11.63
CA GLN A 15 24.57 -5.72 -12.51
C GLN A 15 23.96 -5.54 -13.91
N LYS A 16 24.10 -4.33 -14.46
CA LYS A 16 23.67 -4.01 -15.82
C LYS A 16 24.72 -3.12 -16.49
N ILE A 17 25.09 -3.49 -17.71
CA ILE A 17 26.03 -2.73 -18.53
C ILE A 17 25.22 -1.84 -19.47
N TYR A 18 25.55 -0.55 -19.50
CA TYR A 18 24.98 0.41 -20.42
C TYR A 18 26.06 0.85 -21.42
N ILE A 19 25.74 0.82 -22.71
CA ILE A 19 26.64 1.32 -23.75
C ILE A 19 26.44 2.83 -23.93
N LYS A 20 27.47 3.51 -24.45
CA LYS A 20 27.42 4.96 -24.71
C LYS A 20 26.18 5.34 -25.54
N GLY A 21 25.47 6.39 -25.12
CA GLY A 21 24.23 6.85 -25.76
C GLY A 21 22.96 6.13 -25.29
N SER A 22 23.07 5.09 -24.46
CA SER A 22 21.90 4.45 -23.86
C SER A 22 21.24 5.36 -22.83
N LYS A 23 19.90 5.40 -22.81
CA LYS A 23 19.15 6.03 -21.73
C LYS A 23 18.97 5.06 -20.57
N ILE A 24 19.33 5.50 -19.37
CA ILE A 24 19.17 4.72 -18.14
C ILE A 24 17.75 4.90 -17.57
N LEU A 25 17.31 6.16 -17.52
CA LEU A 25 16.00 6.65 -17.08
C LEU A 25 15.45 7.65 -18.11
N TYR A 26 14.13 7.89 -18.09
CA TYR A 26 13.45 8.81 -19.01
C TYR A 26 12.83 9.97 -18.24
N HIS A 27 13.04 11.20 -18.72
CA HIS A 27 12.37 12.37 -18.18
C HIS A 27 10.84 12.25 -18.30
N GLY A 28 10.12 12.53 -17.21
CA GLY A 28 8.67 12.34 -17.10
C GLY A 28 8.21 10.88 -17.04
N GLY A 29 9.13 9.92 -17.08
CA GLY A 29 8.84 8.50 -16.88
C GLY A 29 8.72 8.14 -15.40
N LEU A 30 8.07 7.01 -15.10
CA LEU A 30 8.07 6.45 -13.76
C LEU A 30 9.47 5.95 -13.40
N VAL A 31 9.94 6.33 -12.22
CA VAL A 31 11.25 5.95 -11.69
C VAL A 31 11.09 4.62 -10.98
N GLU A 32 11.37 3.53 -11.68
CA GLU A 32 11.14 2.17 -11.16
C GLU A 32 12.39 1.53 -10.54
N LYS A 33 13.55 2.17 -10.69
CA LYS A 33 14.84 1.65 -10.20
C LYS A 33 15.79 2.78 -9.86
N MET A 34 16.62 2.54 -8.84
CA MET A 34 17.83 3.31 -8.59
C MET A 34 19.02 2.66 -9.30
N VAL A 35 19.95 3.47 -9.81
CA VAL A 35 21.16 2.97 -10.46
C VAL A 35 22.39 3.61 -9.83
N PHE A 36 23.27 2.76 -9.31
CA PHE A 36 24.55 3.13 -8.73
C PHE A 36 25.64 2.99 -9.79
N ILE A 37 26.40 4.05 -10.04
CA ILE A 37 27.46 4.07 -11.05
C ILE A 37 28.72 3.53 -10.41
N VAL A 38 29.03 2.26 -10.70
CA VAL A 38 30.23 1.59 -10.18
C VAL A 38 31.44 1.84 -11.09
N ARG A 39 31.22 2.06 -12.39
CA ARG A 39 32.29 2.33 -13.35
C ARG A 39 31.81 3.16 -14.54
N GLY A 40 32.63 4.11 -14.99
CA GLY A 40 32.36 4.95 -16.16
C GLY A 40 31.66 6.28 -15.83
N LYS A 41 31.11 6.93 -16.85
CA LYS A 41 30.44 8.24 -16.74
C LYS A 41 29.05 8.20 -17.37
N ALA A 42 28.13 8.95 -16.80
CA ALA A 42 26.79 9.18 -17.31
C ALA A 42 26.45 10.68 -17.21
N GLU A 43 25.30 11.08 -17.72
CA GLU A 43 24.80 12.45 -17.62
C GLU A 43 23.33 12.38 -17.19
N SER A 44 22.98 13.16 -16.17
CA SER A 44 21.60 13.42 -15.77
C SER A 44 21.12 14.72 -16.40
N LYS A 45 19.83 14.80 -16.74
CA LYS A 45 19.22 16.03 -17.25
C LYS A 45 18.17 16.50 -16.25
N GLY A 46 18.43 17.64 -15.60
CA GLY A 46 17.50 18.31 -14.71
C GLY A 46 16.25 18.80 -15.44
N GLU A 47 15.23 19.16 -14.66
CA GLU A 47 13.96 19.72 -15.18
C GLU A 47 14.18 21.08 -15.89
N ASP A 48 15.18 21.84 -15.43
CA ASP A 48 15.69 23.05 -16.06
C ASP A 48 16.46 22.81 -17.38
N GLY A 49 16.67 21.54 -17.75
CA GLY A 49 17.41 21.11 -18.92
C GLY A 49 18.92 21.12 -18.75
N ILE A 50 19.44 21.41 -17.56
CA ILE A 50 20.87 21.39 -17.26
C ILE A 50 21.37 19.95 -17.23
N LEU A 51 22.48 19.70 -17.93
CA LEU A 51 23.17 18.42 -17.91
C LEU A 51 24.15 18.39 -16.73
N VAL A 52 23.95 17.43 -15.83
CA VAL A 52 24.82 17.17 -14.69
C VAL A 52 25.61 15.90 -14.97
N PRO A 53 26.95 15.96 -15.07
CA PRO A 53 27.75 14.76 -15.25
C PRO A 53 27.71 13.91 -13.98
N LEU A 54 27.57 12.60 -14.17
CA LEU A 54 27.64 11.59 -13.13
C LEU A 54 28.84 10.68 -13.37
N SER A 55 29.48 10.27 -12.29
CA SER A 55 30.74 9.55 -12.24
C SER A 55 30.68 8.38 -11.26
N GLU A 56 31.80 7.70 -11.08
CA GLU A 56 31.89 6.54 -10.19
C GLU A 56 31.59 6.96 -8.75
N GLY A 57 30.66 6.24 -8.11
CA GLY A 57 30.14 6.57 -6.78
C GLY A 57 28.82 7.34 -6.81
N ASP A 58 28.44 7.92 -7.95
CA ASP A 58 27.17 8.66 -8.07
C ASP A 58 25.96 7.73 -8.26
N VAL A 59 24.78 8.23 -7.91
CA VAL A 59 23.50 7.52 -8.01
C VAL A 59 22.52 8.33 -8.86
N CYS A 60 21.59 7.65 -9.54
CA CYS A 60 20.43 8.28 -10.15
C CYS A 60 19.16 7.48 -9.86
N GLY A 61 18.01 8.16 -9.79
CA GLY A 61 16.72 7.56 -9.45
C GLY A 61 16.44 7.55 -7.94
N GLU A 62 17.19 8.33 -7.16
CA GLU A 62 17.09 8.43 -5.70
C GLU A 62 15.73 8.92 -5.19
N GLU A 63 14.95 9.61 -6.03
CA GLU A 63 13.56 9.98 -5.79
C GLU A 63 12.67 8.76 -5.48
N LEU A 64 13.06 7.58 -5.95
CA LEU A 64 12.38 6.32 -5.63
C LEU A 64 12.45 5.99 -4.13
N LEU A 65 13.54 6.36 -3.43
CA LEU A 65 13.63 6.16 -1.98
C LEU A 65 12.59 7.01 -1.26
N THR A 66 12.51 8.29 -1.60
CA THR A 66 11.52 9.21 -1.02
C THR A 66 10.11 8.67 -1.25
N TRP A 67 9.80 8.26 -2.49
CA TRP A 67 8.52 7.65 -2.82
C TRP A 67 8.26 6.38 -1.99
N CYS A 68 9.23 5.47 -1.89
CA CYS A 68 9.07 4.25 -1.09
C CYS A 68 8.89 4.57 0.40
N LEU A 69 9.60 5.55 0.96
CA LEU A 69 9.46 5.92 2.37
C LEU A 69 8.06 6.50 2.66
N GLU A 70 7.55 7.35 1.78
CA GLU A 70 6.20 7.91 1.89
C GLU A 70 5.09 6.85 1.74
N HIS A 71 5.32 5.83 0.91
CA HIS A 71 4.29 4.85 0.53
C HIS A 71 4.45 3.45 1.17
N SER A 72 5.59 3.15 1.79
CA SER A 72 5.89 1.85 2.45
C SER A 72 5.00 1.56 3.66
N SER A 73 4.45 2.60 4.28
CA SER A 73 3.55 2.47 5.44
C SER A 73 2.10 2.13 5.08
N VAL A 74 1.82 1.88 3.80
CA VAL A 74 0.44 1.89 3.28
C VAL A 74 -0.03 0.50 2.86
N SER A 75 0.19 -0.53 3.68
CA SER A 75 -0.72 -1.68 3.66
C SER A 75 -2.06 -1.24 4.28
N LYS A 76 -2.86 -0.52 3.49
CA LYS A 76 -4.21 -0.12 3.89
C LYS A 76 -5.12 -1.34 3.84
N GLU A 77 -5.37 -1.96 4.98
CA GLU A 77 -6.44 -2.94 5.11
C GLU A 77 -7.80 -2.22 5.01
N ALA A 78 -8.59 -2.58 4.01
CA ALA A 78 -9.91 -2.02 3.77
C ALA A 78 -10.97 -3.14 3.67
N PHE A 79 -12.16 -2.87 4.21
CA PHE A 79 -13.34 -3.70 3.99
C PHE A 79 -14.19 -3.06 2.90
N SER A 80 -14.63 -3.87 1.92
CA SER A 80 -15.62 -3.46 0.93
C SER A 80 -16.89 -4.30 1.09
N LEU A 81 -18.03 -3.68 0.78
CA LEU A 81 -19.33 -4.35 0.62
C LEU A 81 -19.85 -3.98 -0.76
N ARG A 82 -20.32 -4.96 -1.54
CA ARG A 82 -20.91 -4.67 -2.85
C ARG A 82 -22.32 -4.11 -2.66
N ALA A 83 -22.81 -3.40 -3.67
CA ALA A 83 -24.17 -2.84 -3.65
C ALA A 83 -25.22 -3.92 -3.37
N ALA A 84 -25.12 -5.09 -4.03
CA ALA A 84 -26.03 -6.21 -3.82
C ALA A 84 -26.04 -6.73 -2.37
N ASP A 85 -24.87 -6.81 -1.72
CA ASP A 85 -24.77 -7.26 -0.33
C ASP A 85 -25.40 -6.22 0.63
N ILE A 86 -25.27 -4.93 0.31
CA ILE A 86 -25.93 -3.84 1.06
C ILE A 86 -27.46 -3.91 0.87
N GLU A 87 -27.94 -4.14 -0.35
CA GLU A 87 -29.38 -4.28 -0.64
C GLU A 87 -30.00 -5.42 0.16
N GLU A 88 -29.35 -6.59 0.22
CA GLU A 88 -29.81 -7.72 1.01
C GLU A 88 -29.91 -7.38 2.50
N VAL A 89 -28.85 -6.80 3.07
CA VAL A 89 -28.84 -6.35 4.48
C VAL A 89 -29.94 -5.32 4.73
N THR A 90 -30.11 -4.35 3.84
CA THR A 90 -31.14 -3.32 4.01
C THR A 90 -32.56 -3.86 3.90
N SER A 91 -32.78 -4.91 3.10
CA SER A 91 -34.05 -5.63 3.02
C SER A 91 -34.39 -6.30 4.35
N LEU A 92 -33.43 -7.01 4.96
CA LEU A 92 -33.60 -7.69 6.24
C LEU A 92 -33.90 -6.72 7.39
N PHE A 93 -33.27 -5.54 7.40
CA PHE A 93 -33.40 -4.56 8.48
C PHE A 93 -34.27 -3.34 8.11
N LYS A 94 -35.12 -3.46 7.08
CA LYS A 94 -35.90 -2.36 6.49
C LYS A 94 -36.73 -1.56 7.50
N ARG A 95 -37.38 -2.22 8.46
CA ARG A 95 -38.15 -1.55 9.53
C ARG A 95 -37.28 -0.68 10.43
N PHE A 96 -36.07 -1.14 10.74
CA PHE A 96 -35.12 -0.39 11.57
C PHE A 96 -34.53 0.80 10.81
N LEU A 97 -34.12 0.59 9.56
CA LEU A 97 -33.52 1.63 8.71
C LEU A 97 -34.49 2.75 8.34
N ARG A 98 -35.81 2.52 8.41
CA ARG A 98 -36.85 3.56 8.20
C ARG A 98 -37.04 4.50 9.38
N LYS A 99 -36.46 4.23 10.55
CA LYS A 99 -36.59 5.12 11.72
C LYS A 99 -36.00 6.50 11.39
N PRO A 100 -36.72 7.62 11.64
CA PRO A 100 -36.24 8.97 11.30
C PRO A 100 -34.85 9.29 11.84
N ARG A 101 -34.53 8.83 13.07
CA ARG A 101 -33.21 9.00 13.69
C ARG A 101 -32.09 8.31 12.91
N VAL A 102 -32.36 7.14 12.34
CA VAL A 102 -31.38 6.35 11.57
C VAL A 102 -31.22 6.95 10.16
N GLN A 103 -32.33 7.31 9.51
CA GLN A 103 -32.31 8.01 8.22
C GLN A 103 -31.54 9.33 8.30
N GLY A 104 -31.75 10.11 9.36
CA GLY A 104 -31.00 11.33 9.61
C GLY A 104 -29.50 11.06 9.67
N ALA A 105 -29.08 10.11 10.50
CA ALA A 105 -27.65 9.78 10.65
C ALA A 105 -26.98 9.33 9.33
N ILE A 106 -27.71 8.61 8.46
CA ILE A 106 -27.19 8.17 7.16
C ILE A 106 -27.12 9.34 6.15
N ARG A 107 -28.15 10.20 6.11
CA ARG A 107 -28.26 11.28 5.11
C ARG A 107 -27.32 12.46 5.35
N TYR A 108 -27.01 12.78 6.60
CA TYR A 108 -26.21 13.97 6.92
C TYR A 108 -24.72 13.81 6.63
N GLU A 109 -24.27 12.63 6.16
CA GLU A 109 -22.90 12.39 5.67
C GLU A 109 -21.77 12.89 6.61
N SER A 110 -22.07 12.96 7.90
CA SER A 110 -21.17 13.53 8.90
C SER A 110 -19.88 12.71 9.00
N PRO A 111 -18.69 13.33 8.89
CA PRO A 111 -17.41 12.63 9.00
C PRO A 111 -17.26 11.86 10.31
N TYR A 112 -17.75 12.42 11.42
CA TYR A 112 -17.74 11.76 12.73
C TYR A 112 -18.54 10.45 12.71
N TRP A 113 -19.75 10.48 12.15
CA TRP A 113 -20.60 9.29 12.04
C TRP A 113 -20.01 8.23 11.11
N ARG A 114 -19.36 8.62 10.01
CA ARG A 114 -18.66 7.69 9.11
C ARG A 114 -17.52 6.97 9.85
N SER A 115 -16.67 7.70 10.55
CA SER A 115 -15.56 7.13 11.32
C SER A 115 -16.04 6.21 12.44
N LEU A 116 -17.11 6.60 13.16
CA LEU A 116 -17.69 5.79 14.21
C LEU A 116 -18.32 4.50 13.65
N ALA A 117 -19.08 4.58 12.55
CA ALA A 117 -19.68 3.42 11.89
C ALA A 117 -18.61 2.42 11.42
N ALA A 118 -17.55 2.91 10.77
CA ALA A 118 -16.42 2.09 10.32
C ALA A 118 -15.77 1.36 11.49
N SER A 119 -15.44 2.08 12.57
CA SER A 119 -14.85 1.48 13.78
C SER A 119 -15.73 0.37 14.38
N ARG A 120 -17.05 0.59 14.45
CA ARG A 120 -18.00 -0.40 14.98
C ARG A 120 -18.06 -1.67 14.12
N ILE A 121 -18.07 -1.53 12.80
CA ILE A 121 -18.06 -2.66 11.86
C ILE A 121 -16.74 -3.45 11.99
N GLN A 122 -15.60 -2.75 12.04
CA GLN A 122 -14.29 -3.38 12.19
C GLN A 122 -14.18 -4.20 13.49
N VAL A 123 -14.65 -3.65 14.62
CA VAL A 123 -14.67 -4.35 15.92
C VAL A 123 -15.57 -5.60 15.85
N ALA A 124 -16.76 -5.46 15.27
CA ALA A 124 -17.69 -6.58 15.11
C ALA A 124 -17.08 -7.70 14.23
N TRP A 125 -16.41 -7.34 13.15
CA TRP A 125 -15.70 -8.29 12.29
C TRP A 125 -14.57 -9.02 13.02
N ARG A 126 -13.70 -8.29 13.76
CA ARG A 126 -12.61 -8.90 14.54
C ARG A 126 -13.15 -9.91 15.55
N TYR A 127 -14.24 -9.55 16.23
CA TYR A 127 -14.90 -10.44 17.17
C TYR A 127 -15.44 -11.71 16.48
N ARG A 128 -16.12 -11.55 15.33
CA ARG A 128 -16.62 -12.68 14.54
C ARG A 128 -15.49 -13.59 14.06
N LYS A 129 -14.40 -13.03 13.52
CA LYS A 129 -13.22 -13.78 13.08
C LYS A 129 -12.60 -14.58 14.23
N LYS A 130 -12.44 -13.97 15.40
CA LYS A 130 -11.94 -14.66 16.60
C LYS A 130 -12.84 -15.83 17.02
N ARG A 131 -14.16 -15.71 16.88
CA ARG A 131 -15.10 -16.80 17.17
C ARG A 131 -15.04 -17.95 16.17
N LEU A 132 -14.94 -17.64 14.87
CA LEU A 132 -14.81 -18.65 13.83
C LEU A 132 -13.53 -19.48 14.02
N ASN A 133 -12.40 -18.81 14.21
CA ASN A 133 -11.12 -19.49 14.46
C ASN A 133 -11.15 -20.42 15.68
N ARG A 134 -11.88 -20.05 16.76
CA ARG A 134 -12.06 -20.91 17.94
C ARG A 134 -12.92 -22.15 17.65
N ALA A 135 -13.97 -21.99 16.86
CA ALA A 135 -14.85 -23.09 16.46
C ALA A 135 -14.12 -24.10 15.56
N ASP A 136 -13.31 -23.61 14.62
CA ASP A 136 -12.48 -24.44 13.74
C ASP A 136 -11.43 -25.24 14.54
N THR A 137 -10.80 -24.60 15.54
CA THR A 137 -9.83 -25.25 16.43
C THR A 137 -10.50 -26.37 17.27
N SER A 138 -11.73 -26.16 17.72
CA SER A 138 -12.47 -27.17 18.49
C SER A 138 -12.98 -28.35 17.66
N GLN A 139 -13.30 -28.15 16.37
CA GLN A 139 -13.67 -29.23 15.46
C GLN A 139 -12.46 -30.07 15.03
N SER A 140 -11.31 -29.42 14.80
CA SER A 140 -10.03 -30.08 14.54
C SER A 140 -9.61 -31.01 15.69
N ASN A 141 -9.77 -30.59 16.95
CA ASN A 141 -9.42 -31.42 18.11
C ASN A 141 -10.37 -32.61 18.35
N ASN A 142 -11.61 -32.56 17.87
CA ASN A 142 -12.58 -33.67 17.98
C ASN A 142 -12.48 -34.70 16.85
N SER A 143 -11.78 -34.39 15.76
CA SER A 143 -11.63 -35.28 14.59
C SER A 143 -10.38 -36.17 14.68
N SER A 144 -9.53 -35.94 15.68
CA SER A 144 -8.26 -36.65 15.92
C SER A 144 -8.34 -37.60 17.12
N ARG A 145 -9.54 -38.08 17.47
CA ARG A 145 -9.77 -38.93 18.64
C ARG A 145 -10.57 -40.17 18.27
#